data_AF-A0A6J0DVV5-F1
#
_entry.id   AF-A0A6J0DVV5-F1
#
_cell.length_a   1.000
_cell.length_b   1.000
_cell.length_c   1.000
_cell.angle_alpha   90.00
_cell.angle_beta   90.00
_cell.angle_gamma   90.00
#
_symmetry.space_group_name_H-M   'P 1'
#
loop_
_entity.id
_entity.type
_entity.pdbx_description
1 polymer ?
#
loop_
_entity_poly.entity_id
_entity_poly.type
_entity_poly.pdbx_seq_one_letter_code
_entity_poly.pdbx_strand_id
1 'polypeptide(L)'
;MLDTYWNLATIGYSWRDNTTDEHFQSSRRCERHERSHTGEKPYECIQCGKAFVHQSHLEMHKRTHTGEKPYECIQCGKAFAQQSNFQMHERTHTGEKPYECIQCGKDFAKRGSLQMHERTHSGEKPYECKQCGTAFAQRNNLQMHERTHSGEKPYECK
;
A
#
# COMPACT_ATOMS: atom_id res chain seq x y z
N MET A 1 -29.73 54.27 27.97
CA MET A 1 -28.42 54.83 27.62
C MET A 1 -27.42 54.21 28.57
N LEU A 2 -26.42 53.58 27.97
CA LEU A 2 -25.43 52.71 28.59
C LEU A 2 -24.42 53.54 29.38
N ASP A 3 -23.99 53.01 30.52
CA ASP A 3 -22.59 52.90 30.95
C ASP A 3 -22.52 52.95 32.47
N THR A 4 -22.09 51.85 33.09
CA THR A 4 -21.28 51.89 34.30
C THR A 4 -20.65 50.53 34.59
N TYR A 5 -19.32 50.56 34.74
CA TYR A 5 -18.49 49.68 35.57
C TYR A 5 -18.26 48.23 35.13
N TRP A 6 -17.10 48.00 34.51
CA TRP A 6 -16.40 46.71 34.56
C TRP A 6 -15.37 46.73 35.67
N ASN A 7 -15.60 45.94 36.72
CA ASN A 7 -14.54 45.45 37.58
C ASN A 7 -14.90 44.08 38.19
N LEU A 8 -13.87 43.23 38.25
CA LEU A 8 -13.73 41.94 38.97
C LEU A 8 -14.18 40.65 38.26
N ALA A 9 -13.19 40.06 37.57
CA ALA A 9 -12.64 38.71 37.74
C ALA A 9 -13.55 37.53 38.12
N THR A 10 -13.51 36.47 37.29
CA THR A 10 -13.09 35.07 37.60
C THR A 10 -13.90 34.05 36.80
N ILE A 11 -13.45 33.67 35.59
CA ILE A 11 -13.35 32.25 35.16
C ILE A 11 -12.25 32.18 34.09
N GLY A 12 -11.15 31.49 34.41
CA GLY A 12 -10.07 31.23 33.46
C GLY A 12 -10.50 30.18 32.44
N TYR A 13 -11.02 30.61 31.30
CA TYR A 13 -11.08 29.76 30.12
C TYR A 13 -9.81 30.02 29.29
N SER A 14 -8.86 29.10 29.41
CA SER A 14 -7.73 28.98 28.48
C SER A 14 -8.28 28.53 27.13
N TRP A 15 -8.49 29.48 26.22
CA TRP A 15 -8.67 29.17 24.80
C TRP A 15 -7.33 28.67 24.28
N ARG A 16 -7.22 27.35 24.10
CA ARG A 16 -6.07 26.70 23.47
C ARG A 16 -6.28 26.80 21.95
N ASP A 17 -5.55 27.69 21.29
CA ASP A 17 -5.65 27.90 19.84
C ASP A 17 -5.16 26.66 19.06
N ASN A 18 -6.10 25.88 18.53
CA ASN A 18 -5.84 24.68 17.70
C ASN A 18 -5.43 24.99 16.23
N THR A 19 -5.28 26.28 15.87
CA THR A 19 -5.02 26.71 14.49
C THR A 19 -3.57 26.45 14.04
N THR A 20 -2.62 26.33 14.96
CA THR A 20 -1.21 26.07 14.64
C THR A 20 -0.92 24.60 14.36
N ASP A 21 -1.68 23.67 14.94
CA ASP A 21 -1.49 22.23 14.80
C ASP A 21 -2.01 21.72 13.45
N GLU A 22 -3.20 22.16 13.01
CA GLU A 22 -3.73 21.78 11.69
C GLU A 22 -2.86 22.30 10.53
N HIS A 23 -2.36 23.53 10.65
CA HIS A 23 -1.52 24.13 9.62
C HIS A 23 -0.16 23.41 9.51
N PHE A 24 0.41 23.00 10.64
CA PHE A 24 1.64 22.24 10.71
C PHE A 24 1.48 20.78 10.21
N GLN A 25 0.37 20.13 10.54
CA GLN A 25 0.03 18.80 10.02
C GLN A 25 -0.18 18.82 8.49
N SER A 26 -0.79 19.87 7.96
CA SER A 26 -0.94 20.11 6.52
C SER A 26 0.40 20.32 5.82
N SER A 27 1.30 21.14 6.41
CA SER A 27 2.64 21.40 5.88
C SER A 27 3.51 20.14 5.80
N ARG A 28 3.57 19.32 6.87
CA ARG A 28 4.27 18.02 6.86
C ARG A 28 3.69 17.04 5.84
N ARG A 29 2.36 17.05 5.66
CA ARG A 29 1.70 16.21 4.65
C ARG A 29 2.06 16.64 3.23
N CYS A 30 2.18 17.94 3.00
CA CYS A 30 2.62 18.53 1.74
C CYS A 30 4.09 18.17 1.44
N GLU A 31 5.00 18.40 2.38
CA GLU A 31 6.42 18.02 2.23
C GLU A 31 6.58 16.53 1.92
N ARG A 32 5.84 15.67 2.64
CA ARG A 32 5.83 14.23 2.39
C ARG A 32 5.27 13.88 1.00
N HIS A 33 4.30 14.62 0.50
CA HIS A 33 3.76 14.46 -0.85
C HIS A 33 4.80 14.87 -1.90
N GLU A 34 5.50 15.99 -1.69
CA GLU A 34 6.55 16.46 -2.60
C GLU A 34 7.66 15.43 -2.78
N ARG A 35 8.03 14.68 -1.72
CA ARG A 35 9.00 13.57 -1.82
C ARG A 35 8.58 12.47 -2.80
N SER A 36 7.28 12.35 -3.12
CA SER A 36 6.82 11.41 -4.16
C SER A 36 7.10 11.88 -5.59
N HIS A 37 7.22 13.19 -5.81
CA HIS A 37 7.61 13.78 -7.10
C HIS A 37 9.13 13.80 -7.26
N THR A 38 9.85 14.17 -6.20
CA THR A 38 11.32 14.27 -6.24
C THR A 38 12.03 12.93 -6.13
N GLY A 39 11.35 11.90 -5.63
CA GLY A 39 11.93 10.58 -5.38
C GLY A 39 12.84 10.52 -4.15
N GLU A 40 12.87 11.57 -3.33
CA GLU A 40 13.65 11.64 -2.10
C GLU A 40 13.24 10.54 -1.11
N LYS A 41 14.22 9.80 -0.60
CA LYS A 41 14.02 8.66 0.32
C LYS A 41 14.92 8.81 1.55
N PRO A 42 14.52 9.62 2.56
CA PRO A 42 15.40 9.95 3.68
C PRO A 42 15.68 8.78 4.63
N TYR A 43 14.90 7.70 4.55
CA TYR A 43 14.94 6.62 5.53
C TYR A 43 15.61 5.38 4.94
N GLU A 44 16.88 5.17 5.25
CA GLU A 44 17.68 4.06 4.72
C GLU A 44 17.77 2.86 5.67
N CYS A 45 17.68 1.65 5.12
CA CYS A 45 17.93 0.41 5.83
C CYS A 45 19.43 0.11 5.83
N ILE A 46 20.06 0.23 7.00
CA ILE A 46 21.50 -0.02 7.18
C ILE A 46 21.91 -1.46 6.77
N GLN A 47 21.00 -2.43 6.90
CA GLN A 47 21.29 -3.83 6.60
C GLN A 47 21.37 -4.14 5.09
N CYS A 48 20.68 -3.39 4.23
CA CYS A 48 20.64 -3.68 2.80
C CYS A 48 20.69 -2.46 1.87
N GLY A 49 20.88 -1.26 2.41
CA GLY A 49 20.94 0.01 1.67
C GLY A 49 19.62 0.46 1.06
N LYS A 50 18.49 -0.25 1.30
CA LYS A 50 17.20 0.14 0.73
C LYS A 50 16.65 1.37 1.42
N ALA A 51 16.35 2.40 0.65
CA ALA A 51 15.80 3.66 1.14
C ALA A 51 14.27 3.78 0.91
N PHE A 52 13.60 4.46 1.84
CA PHE A 52 12.15 4.65 1.90
C PHE A 52 11.79 6.13 2.09
N VAL A 53 10.63 6.52 1.54
CA VAL A 53 10.06 7.87 1.70
C VAL A 53 9.47 8.07 3.10
N HIS A 54 9.05 6.99 3.76
CA HIS A 54 8.41 7.04 5.09
C HIS A 54 9.13 6.13 6.08
N GLN A 55 9.30 6.62 7.30
CA GLN A 55 9.89 5.86 8.40
C GLN A 55 9.10 4.59 8.73
N SER A 56 7.77 4.65 8.67
CA SER A 56 6.91 3.48 8.89
C SER A 56 7.16 2.36 7.87
N HIS A 57 7.49 2.71 6.62
CA HIS A 57 7.84 1.75 5.59
C HIS A 57 9.20 1.11 5.85
N LEU A 58 10.19 1.90 6.31
CA LEU A 58 11.48 1.36 6.74
C LEU A 58 11.30 0.36 7.90
N GLU A 59 10.50 0.71 8.91
CA GLU A 59 10.29 -0.17 10.06
C GLU A 59 9.58 -1.47 9.68
N MET A 60 8.55 -1.38 8.83
CA MET A 60 7.91 -2.55 8.25
C MET A 60 8.87 -3.38 7.39
N HIS A 61 9.77 -2.74 6.65
CA HIS A 61 10.80 -3.42 5.87
C HIS A 61 11.81 -4.16 6.74
N LYS A 62 12.22 -3.62 7.89
CA LYS A 62 13.14 -4.31 8.81
C LYS A 62 12.60 -5.67 9.26
N ARG A 63 11.28 -5.85 9.36
CA ARG A 63 10.66 -7.16 9.63
C ARG A 63 11.00 -8.23 8.60
N THR A 64 11.39 -7.84 7.37
CA THR A 64 11.85 -8.78 6.35
C THR A 64 13.24 -9.37 6.64
N HIS A 65 14.05 -8.68 7.45
CA HIS A 65 15.33 -9.17 7.92
C HIS A 65 15.21 -9.98 9.21
N THR A 66 14.37 -9.52 10.14
CA THR A 66 14.20 -10.21 11.44
C THR A 66 13.25 -11.41 11.37
N GLY A 67 12.39 -11.47 10.35
CA GLY A 67 11.35 -12.49 10.24
C GLY A 67 10.15 -12.26 11.18
N GLU A 68 10.09 -11.11 11.86
CA GLU A 68 9.02 -10.77 12.79
C GLU A 68 7.66 -10.73 12.08
N LYS A 69 6.69 -11.46 12.64
CA LYS A 69 5.34 -11.58 12.10
C LYS A 69 4.29 -11.37 13.20
N PRO A 70 3.98 -10.12 13.56
CA PRO A 70 3.14 -9.81 14.71
C PRO A 70 1.68 -10.26 14.58
N TYR A 71 1.22 -10.53 13.35
CA TYR A 71 -0.19 -10.80 13.07
C TYR A 71 -0.39 -12.27 12.78
N GLU A 72 -0.88 -13.03 13.76
CA GLU A 72 -1.10 -14.47 13.64
C GLU A 72 -2.58 -14.80 13.45
N CYS A 73 -2.86 -15.66 12.48
CA CYS A 73 -4.18 -16.23 12.26
C CYS A 73 -4.45 -17.38 13.23
N ILE A 74 -5.36 -17.16 14.17
CA ILE A 74 -5.75 -18.17 15.17
C ILE A 74 -6.34 -19.42 14.50
N GLN A 75 -6.99 -19.28 13.35
CA GLN A 75 -7.64 -20.41 12.66
C GLN A 75 -6.66 -21.37 11.99
N CYS A 76 -5.49 -20.92 11.55
CA CYS A 76 -4.53 -21.76 10.82
C CYS A 76 -3.05 -21.61 11.23
N GLY A 77 -2.76 -20.82 12.27
CA GLY A 77 -1.41 -20.56 12.78
C GLY A 77 -0.51 -19.74 11.83
N LYS A 78 -1.03 -19.26 10.69
CA LYS A 78 -0.21 -18.48 9.75
C LYS A 78 0.03 -17.08 10.29
N ALA A 79 1.29 -16.69 10.36
CA ALA A 79 1.70 -15.36 10.80
C ALA A 79 2.14 -14.44 9.63
N PHE A 80 1.86 -13.15 9.76
CA PHE A 80 2.13 -12.11 8.76
C PHE A 80 2.89 -10.93 9.38
N ALA A 81 3.77 -10.31 8.59
CA ALA A 81 4.51 -9.13 9.00
C ALA A 81 3.70 -7.82 8.91
N GLN A 82 2.56 -7.85 8.20
CA GLN A 82 1.71 -6.68 7.93
C GLN A 82 0.25 -6.99 8.21
N GLN A 83 -0.45 -6.05 8.86
CA GLN A 83 -1.86 -6.17 9.21
C GLN A 83 -2.76 -6.31 7.99
N SER A 84 -2.51 -5.55 6.92
CA SER A 84 -3.29 -5.60 5.69
C SER A 84 -3.24 -6.99 5.03
N ASN A 85 -2.07 -7.63 5.04
CA ASN A 85 -1.90 -8.99 4.53
C ASN A 85 -2.62 -10.02 5.40
N PHE A 86 -2.59 -9.83 6.72
CA PHE A 86 -3.34 -10.64 7.67
C PHE A 86 -4.86 -10.53 7.44
N GLN A 87 -5.43 -9.31 7.39
CA GLN A 87 -6.86 -9.10 7.12
C GLN A 87 -7.29 -9.68 5.77
N MET A 88 -6.48 -9.50 4.74
CA MET A 88 -6.73 -10.10 3.43
C MET A 88 -6.69 -11.64 3.48
N HIS A 89 -5.83 -12.22 4.31
CA HIS A 89 -5.79 -13.66 4.54
C HIS A 89 -7.02 -14.14 5.30
N GLU A 90 -7.53 -13.41 6.29
CA GLU A 90 -8.74 -13.79 7.02
C GLU A 90 -9.95 -13.97 6.09
N ARG A 91 -10.04 -13.17 5.00
CA ARG A 91 -11.05 -13.37 3.94
C ARG A 91 -11.01 -14.73 3.28
N THR A 92 -9.88 -15.44 3.32
CA THR A 92 -9.79 -16.81 2.78
C THR A 92 -10.52 -17.83 3.65
N HIS A 93 -10.74 -17.51 4.92
CA HIS A 93 -11.53 -18.33 5.83
C HIS A 93 -13.00 -17.97 5.80
N THR A 94 -13.33 -16.67 5.77
CA THR A 94 -14.72 -16.21 5.75
C THR A 94 -15.38 -16.33 4.37
N GLY A 95 -14.58 -16.40 3.31
CA GLY A 95 -15.06 -16.36 1.93
C GLY A 95 -15.49 -14.96 1.46
N GLU A 96 -15.22 -13.91 2.24
CA GLU A 96 -15.60 -12.53 1.92
C GLU A 96 -14.92 -12.07 0.61
N LYS A 97 -15.74 -11.58 -0.33
CA LYS A 97 -15.29 -11.07 -1.61
C LYS A 97 -15.93 -9.70 -1.90
N PRO A 98 -15.39 -8.62 -1.33
CA PRO A 98 -16.06 -7.32 -1.36
C PRO A 98 -15.94 -6.57 -2.69
N TYR A 99 -15.29 -7.16 -3.71
CA TYR A 99 -15.05 -6.52 -4.99
C TYR A 99 -15.76 -7.28 -6.11
N GLU A 100 -16.88 -6.73 -6.59
CA GLU A 100 -17.68 -7.31 -7.66
C GLU A 100 -17.30 -6.72 -9.02
N CYS A 101 -17.24 -7.57 -10.06
CA CYS A 101 -17.14 -7.13 -11.45
C CYS A 101 -18.53 -6.76 -11.99
N ILE A 102 -18.76 -5.48 -12.26
CA ILE A 102 -20.05 -4.97 -12.75
C ILE A 102 -20.46 -5.60 -14.09
N GLN A 103 -19.49 -5.98 -14.93
CA GLN A 103 -19.78 -6.54 -16.26
C GLN A 103 -20.28 -7.99 -16.22
N CYS A 104 -19.91 -8.78 -15.22
CA CYS A 104 -20.24 -10.23 -15.17
C CYS A 104 -20.72 -10.75 -13.81
N GLY A 105 -20.84 -9.89 -12.80
CA GLY A 105 -21.28 -10.22 -11.43
C GLY A 105 -20.29 -11.09 -10.65
N LYS A 106 -19.04 -11.22 -11.10
CA LYS A 106 -18.05 -12.08 -10.45
C LYS A 106 -17.35 -11.36 -9.29
N ASP A 107 -17.34 -11.99 -8.12
CA ASP A 107 -16.72 -11.42 -6.92
C ASP A 107 -15.25 -11.83 -6.71
N PHE A 108 -14.48 -10.91 -6.12
CA PHE A 108 -13.07 -11.05 -5.81
C PHE A 108 -12.76 -10.61 -4.37
N ALA A 109 -11.82 -11.32 -3.73
CA ALA A 109 -11.33 -10.96 -2.39
C ALA A 109 -10.36 -9.77 -2.39
N LYS A 110 -9.78 -9.43 -3.56
CA LYS A 110 -8.76 -8.39 -3.73
C LYS A 110 -9.10 -7.49 -4.92
N ARG A 111 -8.96 -6.17 -4.73
CA ARG A 111 -9.17 -5.17 -5.79
C ARG A 111 -8.27 -5.39 -7.01
N GLY A 112 -6.98 -5.71 -6.81
CA GLY A 112 -6.06 -5.96 -7.93
C GLY A 112 -6.45 -7.20 -8.75
N SER A 113 -7.08 -8.20 -8.12
CA SER A 113 -7.61 -9.37 -8.84
C SER A 113 -8.82 -9.00 -9.70
N LEU A 114 -9.72 -8.14 -9.20
CA LEU A 114 -10.81 -7.57 -9.99
C LEU A 114 -10.26 -6.77 -11.18
N GLN A 115 -9.34 -5.84 -10.96
CA GLN A 115 -8.77 -5.02 -12.05
C GLN A 115 -8.11 -5.87 -13.13
N MET A 116 -7.38 -6.92 -12.73
CA MET A 116 -6.79 -7.87 -13.66
C MET A 116 -7.85 -8.68 -14.43
N HIS A 117 -8.95 -9.03 -13.76
CA HIS A 117 -10.08 -9.70 -14.40
C HIS A 117 -10.78 -8.77 -15.40
N GLU A 118 -10.97 -7.49 -15.09
CA GLU A 118 -11.62 -6.54 -16.00
C GLU A 118 -10.89 -6.43 -17.36
N ARG A 119 -9.58 -6.67 -17.39
CA ARG A 119 -8.82 -6.77 -18.65
C ARG A 119 -9.25 -7.91 -19.56
N THR A 120 -9.88 -8.96 -19.03
CA THR A 120 -10.43 -10.04 -19.86
C THR A 120 -11.65 -9.61 -20.65
N HIS A 121 -12.35 -8.56 -20.19
CA HIS A 121 -13.49 -7.99 -20.88
C HIS A 121 -13.07 -6.89 -21.86
N SER A 122 -12.14 -6.01 -21.45
CA SER A 122 -11.66 -4.92 -22.30
C SER A 122 -10.66 -5.38 -23.38
N GLY A 123 -10.00 -6.52 -23.17
CA GLY A 123 -8.91 -6.97 -24.02
C GLY A 123 -7.60 -6.18 -23.84
N GLU A 124 -7.49 -5.34 -22.81
CA GLU A 124 -6.30 -4.53 -22.53
C GLU A 124 -5.07 -5.42 -22.30
N LYS A 125 -3.98 -5.13 -23.01
CA LYS A 125 -2.70 -5.85 -22.92
C LYS A 125 -1.53 -4.89 -22.72
N PRO A 126 -1.32 -4.38 -21.49
CA PRO A 126 -0.33 -3.32 -21.23
C PRO A 126 1.13 -3.76 -21.35
N TYR A 127 1.39 -5.07 -21.38
CA TYR A 127 2.73 -5.61 -21.26
C TYR A 127 3.17 -6.19 -22.60
N GLU A 128 4.02 -5.47 -23.32
CA GLU A 128 4.51 -5.86 -24.65
C GLU A 128 5.94 -6.42 -24.59
N CYS A 129 6.16 -7.53 -25.28
CA CYS A 129 7.50 -8.08 -25.49
C CYS A 129 8.27 -7.22 -26.48
N LYS A 130 9.36 -6.61 -26.05
CA LYS A 130 10.20 -5.75 -26.91
C LYS A 130 10.90 -6.50 -28.04
N GLN A 131 11.03 -7.83 -27.93
CA GLN A 131 11.73 -8.64 -28.93
C GLN A 131 10.82 -9.05 -30.10
N CYS A 132 9.53 -9.33 -29.85
CA CYS A 132 8.60 -9.83 -30.87
C CYS A 132 7.26 -9.08 -30.96
N GLY A 133 7.06 -8.02 -30.17
CA GLY A 133 5.82 -7.21 -30.16
C GLY A 133 4.60 -7.91 -29.57
N THR A 134 4.74 -9.14 -29.04
CA THR A 134 3.59 -9.86 -28.47
C THR A 134 3.16 -9.20 -27.14
N ALA A 135 1.89 -8.81 -27.05
CA ALA A 135 1.33 -8.15 -25.88
C ALA A 135 0.54 -9.11 -24.97
N PHE A 136 0.61 -8.86 -23.67
CA PHE A 136 0.01 -9.66 -22.61
C PHE A 136 -0.78 -8.80 -21.63
N ALA A 137 -1.86 -9.37 -21.08
CA ALA A 137 -2.69 -8.71 -20.06
C ALA A 137 -2.03 -8.68 -18.67
N GLN A 138 -1.03 -9.55 -18.44
CA GLN A 138 -0.34 -9.69 -17.16
C GLN A 138 1.18 -9.76 -17.34
N ARG A 139 1.93 -9.18 -16.39
CA ARG A 139 3.39 -9.08 -16.43
C ARG A 139 4.11 -10.43 -16.29
N ASN A 140 3.59 -11.32 -15.45
CA ASN A 140 4.11 -12.69 -15.30
C ASN A 140 4.04 -13.48 -16.60
N ASN A 141 2.98 -13.31 -17.39
CA ASN A 141 2.85 -13.95 -18.69
C ASN A 141 3.89 -13.42 -19.68
N LEU A 142 4.13 -12.10 -19.68
CA LEU A 142 5.24 -11.51 -20.44
C LEU A 142 6.59 -12.08 -19.98
N GLN A 143 6.87 -12.12 -18.68
CA GLN A 143 8.14 -12.63 -18.16
C GLN A 143 8.36 -14.10 -18.52
N MET A 144 7.31 -14.93 -18.47
CA MET A 144 7.38 -16.33 -18.88
C MET A 144 7.62 -16.44 -20.40
N HIS A 145 6.96 -15.60 -21.19
CA HIS A 145 7.18 -15.53 -22.62
C HIS A 145 8.60 -15.06 -22.97
N GLU A 146 9.18 -14.08 -22.28
CA GLU A 146 10.55 -13.62 -22.55
C GLU A 146 11.59 -14.74 -22.40
N ARG A 147 11.33 -15.72 -21.53
CA ARG A 147 12.19 -16.91 -21.39
C ARG A 147 12.20 -17.81 -22.63
N THR A 148 11.17 -17.76 -23.47
CA THR A 148 11.18 -18.53 -24.73
C THR A 148 12.19 -17.96 -25.72
N HIS A 149 12.59 -16.69 -25.56
CA HIS A 149 13.63 -16.08 -26.39
C HIS A 149 15.03 -16.29 -25.81
N SER A 150 15.19 -16.27 -24.49
CA SER A 150 16.50 -16.48 -23.85
C SER A 150 16.88 -17.95 -23.70
N GLY A 151 15.93 -18.89 -23.79
CA GLY A 151 16.17 -20.32 -23.58
C GLY A 151 16.48 -20.69 -22.13
N GLU A 152 16.34 -19.75 -21.18
CA GLU A 152 16.59 -19.98 -19.76
C GLU A 152 15.60 -21.02 -19.20
N LYS A 153 16.12 -22.14 -18.69
CA LYS A 153 15.39 -23.14 -17.90
C LYS A 153 15.70 -22.93 -16.42
N PRO A 154 14.83 -22.27 -15.64
CA PRO A 154 15.13 -21.93 -14.25
C PRO A 154 15.02 -23.11 -13.27
N TYR A 155 14.46 -24.22 -13.73
CA TYR A 155 14.21 -25.40 -12.90
C TYR A 155 14.98 -26.58 -13.48
N GLU A 156 15.98 -27.02 -12.74
CA GLU A 156 16.63 -28.31 -12.95
C GLU A 156 15.89 -29.36 -12.13
N CYS A 157 15.61 -30.51 -12.74
CA CYS A 157 15.07 -31.65 -12.03
C CYS A 157 16.19 -32.21 -11.12
N LYS A 158 15.91 -32.36 -9.83
CA LYS A 158 16.79 -33.07 -8.89
C LYS A 158 16.36 -34.51 -8.76
#